data_AF-A0AA97J7Q3-F1
#
_entry.id   AF-A0AA97J7Q3-F1
#
_cell.length_a   1.000
_cell.length_b   1.000
_cell.length_c   1.000
_cell.angle_alpha   90.00
_cell.angle_beta   90.00
_cell.angle_gamma   90.00
#
_symmetry.space_group_name_H-M   'P 1'
#
loop_
_entity.id
_entity.type
_entity.pdbx_description
1 polymer ?
#
loop_
_entity_poly.entity_id
_entity_poly.type
_entity_poly.pdbx_seq_one_letter_code
_entity_poly.pdbx_strand_id
1 'polypeptide(L)'
;MTYRKDSSPLGLQPIDFIPEVPQRLTDDQNDKEIPVVITASDDRLGGVIATVNSIHQNTKSNVAFHIVTLNDTVDHLRLWLSKTSLENVKYRILDFDPHLLDGKVRTDSEIPDSIKPLTFARFYMPNWVPNAEKAIYLDDDVIVQDDILELYNTKLQHGHAAAFSDECDSTTNKFAVRGAGNQYNYIGFLDYKKEAIRKLAMKASTCSFNPGVFVANLTEWKLQNVTKQLEKWMALNVAEEIYSRTPAGSITTPPLLIVFYKRHSNIDPMWNVRHLGSSAGKRYSPQFVKAAKLLHWNGHFKPWGRTTSYAEVWEKWYIPDPTNKFNLIRRHTDIYETK
;
A
#
# COMPACT_ATOMS: atom_id res chain seq x y z
N MET A 1 23.62 52.73 11.36
CA MET A 1 23.76 51.32 11.78
C MET A 1 22.59 50.54 11.24
N THR A 2 22.84 49.84 10.13
CA THR A 2 21.87 49.05 9.37
C THR A 2 21.76 47.65 9.99
N TYR A 3 20.60 47.32 10.55
CA TYR A 3 20.28 45.97 11.02
C TYR A 3 19.84 45.10 9.84
N ARG A 4 20.61 44.04 9.55
CA ARG A 4 20.24 42.97 8.62
C ARG A 4 19.10 42.13 9.21
N LYS A 5 18.09 41.88 8.39
CA LYS A 5 17.01 40.92 8.61
C LYS A 5 17.45 39.61 7.96
N ASP A 6 17.81 38.61 8.76
CA ASP A 6 17.92 37.23 8.29
C ASP A 6 16.54 36.58 8.37
N SER A 7 16.03 36.17 7.20
CA SER A 7 14.77 35.47 7.02
C SER A 7 15.01 33.97 6.95
N SER A 8 14.61 33.23 7.98
CA SER A 8 14.44 31.77 7.91
C SER A 8 13.18 31.42 7.11
N PRO A 9 13.24 30.54 6.09
CA PRO A 9 12.06 29.99 5.43
C PRO A 9 11.78 28.60 6.02
N LEU A 10 10.71 28.47 6.80
CA LEU A 10 9.94 27.24 7.07
C LEU A 10 8.93 27.57 8.19
N GLY A 11 7.75 28.01 7.78
CA GLY A 11 6.63 28.29 8.68
C GLY A 11 5.88 27.02 9.05
N LEU A 12 6.47 26.20 9.92
CA LEU A 12 5.75 25.19 10.69
C LEU A 12 5.76 25.64 12.15
N GLN A 13 4.62 26.12 12.67
CA GLN A 13 4.44 26.28 14.11
C GLN A 13 3.75 25.04 14.67
N PRO A 14 4.37 24.32 15.63
CA PRO A 14 3.66 23.34 16.45
C PRO A 14 2.76 24.09 17.44
N ILE A 15 1.50 23.67 17.57
CA ILE A 15 0.67 24.10 18.71
C ILE A 15 0.94 23.09 19.84
N ASP A 16 1.66 23.54 20.85
CA ASP A 16 1.92 22.81 22.10
C ASP A 16 0.68 22.80 22.99
N PHE A 17 0.18 21.59 23.32
CA PHE A 17 -0.42 21.33 24.63
C PHE A 17 -0.25 19.83 24.95
N ILE A 18 0.79 19.51 25.72
CA ILE A 18 0.99 18.18 26.32
C ILE A 18 0.75 18.34 27.83
N PRO A 19 -0.33 17.81 28.41
CA PRO A 19 -0.37 17.57 29.84
C PRO A 19 0.58 16.42 30.16
N GLU A 20 1.52 16.62 31.08
CA GLU A 20 2.39 15.58 31.61
C GLU A 20 1.57 14.38 32.12
N VAL A 21 1.81 13.20 31.55
CA VAL A 21 1.25 11.94 32.04
C VAL A 21 2.33 11.20 32.83
N PRO A 22 2.08 10.80 34.09
CA PRO A 22 3.07 10.08 34.88
C PRO A 22 3.44 8.73 34.26
N GLN A 23 4.74 8.46 34.18
CA GLN A 23 5.26 7.13 33.88
C GLN A 23 4.75 6.11 34.91
N ARG A 24 3.92 5.17 34.45
CA ARG A 24 3.85 3.83 35.03
C ARG A 24 4.20 2.84 33.94
N LEU A 25 5.43 2.33 34.04
CA LEU A 25 5.84 1.07 33.44
C LEU A 25 4.97 -0.03 34.07
N THR A 26 3.97 -0.49 33.32
CA THR A 26 3.43 -1.84 33.49
C THR A 26 3.77 -2.59 32.23
N ASP A 27 4.71 -3.52 32.39
CA ASP A 27 5.13 -4.53 31.43
C ASP A 27 3.98 -5.50 31.19
N ASP A 28 2.99 -5.09 30.38
CA ASP A 28 2.02 -5.99 29.77
C ASP A 28 2.50 -6.26 28.35
N GLN A 29 3.24 -7.36 28.18
CA GLN A 29 3.68 -7.83 26.85
C GLN A 29 2.54 -8.29 25.93
N ASN A 30 1.27 -8.07 26.30
CA ASN A 30 0.09 -8.60 25.61
C ASN A 30 -0.82 -7.56 24.93
N ASP A 31 -0.46 -6.28 24.91
CA ASP A 31 -1.29 -5.26 24.22
C ASP A 31 -0.48 -4.31 23.32
N LYS A 32 0.52 -4.86 22.61
CA LYS A 32 1.28 -4.09 21.61
C LYS A 32 0.37 -3.80 20.42
N GLU A 33 0.01 -2.53 20.26
CA GLU A 33 -0.73 -2.03 19.10
C GLU A 33 -0.01 -2.37 17.78
N ILE A 34 -0.76 -2.90 16.80
CA ILE A 34 -0.32 -3.22 15.44
C ILE A 34 -0.73 -2.06 14.52
N PRO A 35 0.21 -1.22 14.05
CA PRO A 35 -0.12 -0.14 13.13
C PRO A 35 -0.25 -0.67 11.71
N VAL A 36 -1.41 -0.44 11.09
CA VAL A 36 -1.70 -0.80 9.71
C VAL A 36 -1.98 0.46 8.92
N VAL A 37 -1.13 0.76 7.94
CA VAL A 37 -1.26 1.92 7.05
C VAL A 37 -1.98 1.51 5.76
N ILE A 38 -3.05 2.22 5.42
CA ILE A 38 -3.86 1.99 4.21
C ILE A 38 -4.07 3.34 3.51
N THR A 39 -4.06 3.36 2.19
CA THR A 39 -4.43 4.57 1.43
C THR A 39 -5.89 4.55 1.03
N ALA A 40 -6.56 5.69 1.07
CA ALA A 40 -7.97 5.81 0.72
C ALA A 40 -8.19 6.93 -0.29
N SER A 41 -8.52 6.60 -1.54
CA SER A 41 -9.10 7.57 -2.48
C SER A 41 -10.62 7.45 -2.49
N ASP A 42 -11.33 8.55 -2.74
CA ASP A 42 -12.80 8.59 -2.71
C ASP A 42 -13.44 7.51 -3.62
N ASP A 43 -12.90 7.32 -4.83
CA ASP A 43 -13.35 6.33 -5.82
C ASP A 43 -13.09 4.87 -5.41
N ARG A 44 -12.37 4.63 -4.30
CA ARG A 44 -11.94 3.31 -3.82
C ARG A 44 -12.30 3.03 -2.37
N LEU A 45 -13.09 3.89 -1.72
CA LEU A 45 -13.44 3.74 -0.30
C LEU A 45 -14.07 2.39 0.04
N GLY A 46 -14.90 1.81 -0.83
CA GLY A 46 -15.44 0.47 -0.59
C GLY A 46 -14.36 -0.61 -0.44
N GLY A 47 -13.23 -0.46 -1.14
CA GLY A 47 -12.03 -1.30 -0.99
C GLY A 47 -11.39 -1.17 0.40
N VAL A 48 -11.19 0.07 0.84
CA VAL A 48 -10.64 0.40 2.17
C VAL A 48 -11.52 -0.19 3.27
N ILE A 49 -12.84 0.02 3.17
CA ILE A 49 -13.81 -0.47 4.16
C ILE A 49 -13.82 -2.00 4.21
N ALA A 50 -13.80 -2.68 3.07
CA ALA A 50 -13.69 -4.13 3.02
C ALA A 50 -12.37 -4.64 3.61
N THR A 51 -11.25 -3.96 3.33
CA THR A 51 -9.94 -4.27 3.89
C THR A 51 -9.97 -4.16 5.42
N VAL A 52 -10.40 -3.02 5.96
CA VAL A 52 -10.51 -2.76 7.40
C VAL A 52 -11.43 -3.78 8.06
N ASN A 53 -12.60 -4.05 7.48
CA ASN A 53 -13.55 -5.04 8.00
C ASN A 53 -12.95 -6.45 8.02
N SER A 54 -12.26 -6.86 6.96
CA SER A 54 -11.61 -8.17 6.89
C SER A 54 -10.54 -8.35 7.97
N ILE A 55 -9.76 -7.30 8.26
CA ILE A 55 -8.76 -7.33 9.32
C ILE A 55 -9.45 -7.37 10.69
N HIS A 56 -10.42 -6.49 10.92
CA HIS A 56 -11.13 -6.38 12.19
C HIS A 56 -11.81 -7.68 12.61
N GLN A 57 -12.41 -8.40 11.66
CA GLN A 57 -13.15 -9.65 11.94
C GLN A 57 -12.23 -10.87 12.08
N ASN A 58 -11.07 -10.89 11.41
CA ASN A 58 -10.14 -12.02 11.45
C ASN A 58 -9.00 -11.88 12.47
N THR A 59 -8.90 -10.73 13.15
CA THR A 59 -7.81 -10.43 14.09
C THR A 59 -8.37 -10.12 15.48
N LYS A 60 -7.84 -10.81 16.51
CA LYS A 60 -8.15 -10.49 17.93
C LYS A 60 -7.18 -9.50 18.57
N SER A 61 -6.03 -9.30 17.93
CA SER A 61 -4.98 -8.38 18.38
C SER A 61 -5.41 -6.91 18.25
N ASN A 62 -4.80 -6.04 19.04
CA ASN A 62 -5.07 -4.60 19.04
C ASN A 62 -4.51 -3.94 17.78
N VAL A 63 -5.36 -3.71 16.77
CA VAL A 63 -4.98 -3.07 15.50
C VAL A 63 -5.38 -1.60 15.50
N ALA A 64 -4.44 -0.73 15.12
CA ALA A 64 -4.71 0.68 14.83
C ALA A 64 -4.55 0.95 13.33
N PHE A 65 -5.62 1.41 12.71
CA PHE A 65 -5.62 1.77 11.29
C PHE A 65 -5.18 3.22 11.09
N HIS A 66 -4.17 3.43 10.25
CA HIS A 66 -3.67 4.75 9.84
C HIS A 66 -4.03 4.95 8.37
N ILE A 67 -5.19 5.57 8.13
CA ILE A 67 -5.78 5.69 6.81
C ILE A 67 -5.36 7.03 6.20
N VAL A 68 -4.48 6.97 5.20
CA VAL A 68 -3.91 8.13 4.51
C VAL A 68 -4.80 8.48 3.31
N THR A 69 -5.30 9.70 3.26
CA THR A 69 -6.28 10.15 2.27
C THR A 69 -6.08 11.61 1.88
N LEU A 70 -6.88 12.12 0.95
CA LEU A 70 -6.91 13.54 0.60
C LEU A 70 -8.02 14.23 1.41
N ASN A 71 -7.84 15.52 1.68
CA ASN A 71 -8.76 16.32 2.50
C ASN A 71 -10.24 16.23 2.07
N ASP A 72 -10.52 16.15 0.77
CA ASP A 72 -11.88 16.03 0.23
C ASP A 72 -12.58 14.69 0.52
N THR A 73 -11.81 13.65 0.84
CA THR A 73 -12.27 12.28 1.09
C THR A 73 -12.52 12.03 2.60
N VAL A 74 -11.98 12.89 3.47
CA VAL A 74 -11.97 12.70 4.94
C VAL A 74 -13.37 12.52 5.52
N ASP A 75 -14.33 13.37 5.15
CA ASP A 75 -15.67 13.33 5.74
C ASP A 75 -16.48 12.12 5.30
N HIS A 76 -16.33 11.72 4.03
CA HIS A 76 -16.98 10.52 3.50
C HIS A 76 -16.46 9.27 4.20
N LEU A 77 -15.13 9.12 4.29
CA LEU A 77 -14.48 8.02 5.01
C LEU A 77 -14.90 7.99 6.49
N ARG A 78 -14.88 9.14 7.17
CA ARG A 78 -15.26 9.23 8.59
C ARG A 78 -16.71 8.81 8.83
N LEU A 79 -17.64 9.23 7.96
CA LEU A 79 -19.03 8.83 8.07
C LEU A 79 -19.19 7.31 7.88
N TRP A 80 -18.51 6.74 6.88
CA TRP A 80 -18.59 5.30 6.61
C TRP A 80 -18.05 4.46 7.78
N LEU A 81 -16.93 4.84 8.37
CA LEU A 81 -16.37 4.15 9.55
C LEU A 81 -17.27 4.29 10.77
N SER A 82 -17.79 5.49 11.05
CA SER A 82 -18.55 5.78 12.29
C SER A 82 -20.04 5.43 12.25
N LYS A 83 -20.61 5.16 11.07
CA LYS A 83 -22.06 4.84 10.91
C LYS A 83 -22.31 3.40 10.49
N THR A 84 -21.33 2.53 10.66
CA THR A 84 -21.44 1.11 10.29
C THR A 84 -20.90 0.22 11.41
N SER A 85 -20.84 -1.09 11.17
CA SER A 85 -20.26 -2.06 12.12
C SER A 85 -18.77 -1.83 12.43
N LEU A 86 -18.13 -0.83 11.81
CA LEU A 86 -16.76 -0.42 12.09
C LEU A 86 -16.65 0.72 13.11
N GLU A 87 -17.75 1.16 13.74
CA GLU A 87 -17.74 2.31 14.65
C GLU A 87 -16.75 2.19 15.84
N ASN A 88 -16.42 0.95 16.23
CA ASN A 88 -15.52 0.64 17.33
C ASN A 88 -14.08 0.30 16.90
N VAL A 89 -13.76 0.36 15.60
CA VAL A 89 -12.37 0.14 15.16
C VAL A 89 -11.50 1.33 15.56
N LYS A 90 -10.25 1.06 15.96
CA LYS A 90 -9.29 2.11 16.28
C LYS A 90 -8.66 2.62 15.01
N TYR A 91 -8.91 3.89 14.66
CA TYR A 91 -8.36 4.48 13.44
C TYR A 91 -7.90 5.92 13.61
N ARG A 92 -7.05 6.36 12.68
CA ARG A 92 -6.65 7.75 12.44
C ARG A 92 -6.76 8.02 10.96
N ILE A 93 -7.41 9.13 10.60
CA ILE A 93 -7.44 9.63 9.23
C ILE A 93 -6.33 10.67 9.11
N LEU A 94 -5.45 10.49 8.13
CA LEU A 94 -4.25 11.30 7.92
C LEU A 94 -4.34 11.94 6.54
N ASP A 95 -4.08 13.24 6.46
CA ASP A 95 -4.07 13.96 5.19
C ASP A 95 -2.73 13.78 4.47
N PHE A 96 -2.78 13.46 3.18
CA PHE A 96 -1.62 13.38 2.31
C PHE A 96 -1.43 14.69 1.57
N ASP A 97 -0.37 15.42 1.90
CA ASP A 97 0.03 16.62 1.18
C ASP A 97 0.66 16.27 -0.19
N PRO A 98 0.01 16.58 -1.34
CA PRO A 98 0.56 16.30 -2.66
C PRO A 98 1.84 17.09 -2.97
N HIS A 99 2.10 18.21 -2.29
CA HIS A 99 3.33 18.99 -2.47
C HIS A 99 4.58 18.21 -2.10
N LEU A 100 4.46 17.12 -1.33
CA LEU A 100 5.56 16.18 -1.11
C LEU A 100 6.08 15.57 -2.42
N LEU A 101 5.34 15.64 -3.53
CA LEU A 101 5.73 15.09 -4.82
C LEU A 101 6.35 16.12 -5.78
N ASP A 102 6.39 17.40 -5.38
CA ASP A 102 6.90 18.49 -6.22
C ASP A 102 8.34 18.22 -6.67
N GLY A 103 8.57 18.26 -7.99
CA GLY A 103 9.86 17.97 -8.63
C GLY A 103 10.30 16.50 -8.58
N LYS A 104 9.49 15.59 -8.03
CA LYS A 104 9.82 14.16 -7.88
C LYS A 104 8.99 13.26 -8.78
N VAL A 105 7.85 13.73 -9.30
CA VAL A 105 7.02 12.99 -10.25
C VAL A 105 6.77 13.86 -11.47
N ARG A 106 6.84 13.26 -12.66
CA ARG A 106 6.60 13.98 -13.91
C ARG A 106 5.11 14.25 -14.06
N THR A 107 4.68 15.49 -13.93
CA THR A 107 3.33 15.90 -14.35
C THR A 107 3.32 16.02 -15.86
N ASP A 108 2.81 15.00 -16.56
CA ASP A 108 2.62 15.11 -18.00
C ASP A 108 1.45 16.07 -18.26
N SER A 109 1.73 17.24 -18.82
CA SER A 109 0.74 18.31 -19.04
C SER A 109 -0.40 17.90 -19.97
N GLU A 110 -0.22 16.81 -20.73
CA GLU A 110 -1.23 16.25 -21.63
C GLU A 110 -2.22 15.30 -20.93
N ILE A 111 -1.90 14.77 -19.75
CA ILE A 111 -2.80 13.88 -18.98
C ILE A 111 -2.72 14.21 -17.48
N PRO A 112 -3.37 15.31 -17.05
CA PRO A 112 -3.33 15.82 -15.68
C PRO A 112 -3.75 14.80 -14.60
N ASP A 113 -4.54 13.78 -14.95
CA ASP A 113 -5.10 12.77 -14.02
C ASP A 113 -4.34 11.43 -14.01
N SER A 114 -3.21 11.32 -14.70
CA SER A 114 -2.49 10.04 -14.85
C SER A 114 -1.82 9.57 -13.55
N ILE A 115 -1.44 10.50 -12.67
CA ILE A 115 -0.73 10.20 -11.42
C ILE A 115 -1.70 10.27 -10.26
N LYS A 116 -1.82 9.15 -9.53
CA LYS A 116 -2.57 9.08 -8.27
C LYS A 116 -1.61 9.35 -7.10
N PRO A 117 -1.61 10.56 -6.49
CA PRO A 117 -0.60 10.95 -5.49
C PRO A 117 -0.53 10.02 -4.29
N LEU A 118 -1.70 9.56 -3.83
CA LEU A 118 -1.83 8.65 -2.68
C LEU A 118 -1.01 7.35 -2.83
N THR A 119 -0.73 6.89 -4.05
CA THR A 119 0.10 5.69 -4.24
C THR A 119 1.52 5.86 -3.72
N PHE A 120 2.00 7.11 -3.55
CA PHE A 120 3.32 7.41 -2.97
C PHE A 120 3.32 7.46 -1.44
N ALA A 121 2.16 7.43 -0.77
CA ALA A 121 2.08 7.45 0.70
C ALA A 121 2.94 6.35 1.35
N ARG A 122 3.07 5.19 0.69
CA ARG A 122 3.93 4.08 1.12
C ARG A 122 5.42 4.41 1.25
N PHE A 123 5.90 5.50 0.65
CA PHE A 123 7.31 5.94 0.79
C PHE A 123 7.54 6.72 2.09
N TYR A 124 6.46 7.22 2.69
CA TYR A 124 6.46 8.11 3.85
C TYR A 124 5.94 7.39 5.09
N MET A 125 6.09 6.05 5.18
CA MET A 125 5.63 5.24 6.31
C MET A 125 5.98 5.83 7.69
N PRO A 126 7.22 6.30 7.96
CA PRO A 126 7.54 6.92 9.24
C PRO A 126 6.75 8.20 9.55
N ASN A 127 6.20 8.90 8.56
CA ASN A 127 5.42 10.11 8.79
C ASN A 127 4.01 9.79 9.32
N TRP A 128 3.44 8.65 8.92
CA TRP A 128 2.09 8.24 9.30
C TRP A 128 2.02 7.59 10.68
N VAL A 129 3.13 6.96 11.09
CA VAL A 129 3.28 6.18 12.33
C VAL A 129 4.66 6.47 12.99
N PRO A 130 4.95 7.72 13.38
CA PRO A 130 6.30 8.16 13.75
C PRO A 130 6.89 7.45 14.97
N ASN A 131 6.03 7.05 15.90
CA ASN A 131 6.42 6.43 17.18
C ASN A 131 6.47 4.91 17.11
N ALA A 132 6.04 4.30 15.99
CA ALA A 132 6.09 2.85 15.84
C ALA A 132 7.49 2.38 15.43
N GLU A 133 7.91 1.24 15.96
CA GLU A 133 9.13 0.54 15.53
C GLU A 133 8.89 -0.27 14.26
N LYS A 134 7.66 -0.77 14.09
CA LYS A 134 7.25 -1.62 12.98
C LYS A 134 5.80 -1.32 12.61
N ALA A 135 5.48 -1.38 11.32
CA ALA A 135 4.12 -1.22 10.81
C ALA A 135 3.89 -2.08 9.57
N ILE A 136 2.63 -2.35 9.25
CA ILE A 136 2.22 -3.00 8.00
C ILE A 136 1.68 -1.92 7.05
N TYR A 137 2.01 -2.03 5.78
CA TYR A 137 1.32 -1.29 4.71
C TYR A 137 0.48 -2.25 3.88
N LEU A 138 -0.75 -1.84 3.54
CA LEU A 138 -1.66 -2.57 2.66
C LEU A 138 -2.28 -1.62 1.62
N ASP A 139 -2.39 -2.09 0.38
CA ASP A 139 -3.26 -1.48 -0.63
C ASP A 139 -4.74 -1.72 -0.29
N ASP A 140 -5.63 -0.91 -0.86
CA ASP A 140 -7.07 -0.92 -0.58
C ASP A 140 -7.87 -2.03 -1.31
N ASP A 141 -7.19 -2.86 -2.10
CA ASP A 141 -7.76 -3.93 -2.91
C ASP A 141 -7.34 -5.31 -2.41
N VAL A 142 -7.18 -5.43 -1.09
CA VAL A 142 -6.83 -6.66 -0.39
C VAL A 142 -7.96 -7.15 0.51
N ILE A 143 -7.96 -8.46 0.78
CA ILE A 143 -8.77 -9.09 1.82
C ILE A 143 -7.85 -9.94 2.68
N VAL A 144 -7.85 -9.65 3.98
CA VAL A 144 -7.12 -10.43 4.98
C VAL A 144 -8.04 -11.51 5.51
N GLN A 145 -7.65 -12.78 5.38
CA GLN A 145 -8.42 -13.96 5.76
C GLN A 145 -7.88 -14.66 7.02
N ASP A 146 -6.74 -14.21 7.56
CA ASP A 146 -6.05 -14.79 8.72
C ASP A 146 -5.61 -13.70 9.70
N ASP A 147 -5.09 -14.06 10.88
CA ASP A 147 -4.68 -13.11 11.92
C ASP A 147 -3.47 -12.26 11.46
N ILE A 148 -3.68 -10.96 11.27
CA ILE A 148 -2.65 -10.04 10.76
C ILE A 148 -1.45 -9.90 11.71
N LEU A 149 -1.57 -10.32 12.96
CA LEU A 149 -0.44 -10.39 13.90
C LEU A 149 0.68 -11.28 13.35
N GLU A 150 0.35 -12.36 12.63
CA GLU A 150 1.37 -13.22 12.04
C GLU A 150 2.18 -12.46 10.96
N LEU A 151 1.50 -11.68 10.10
CA LEU A 151 2.16 -10.81 9.13
C LEU A 151 3.05 -9.78 9.84
N TYR A 152 2.55 -9.13 10.89
CA TYR A 152 3.31 -8.16 11.69
C TYR A 152 4.57 -8.78 12.29
N ASN A 153 4.47 -10.04 12.74
CA ASN A 153 5.56 -10.79 13.35
C ASN A 153 6.56 -11.36 12.34
N THR A 154 6.44 -11.05 11.05
CA THR A 154 7.47 -11.37 10.04
C THR A 154 8.85 -10.97 10.56
N LYS A 155 9.76 -11.94 10.54
CA LYS A 155 11.14 -11.76 10.99
C LYS A 155 11.91 -10.97 9.94
N LEU A 156 12.42 -9.81 10.35
CA LEU A 156 13.27 -8.97 9.53
C LEU A 156 14.73 -9.28 9.87
N GLN A 157 15.55 -9.55 8.86
CA GLN A 157 16.99 -9.74 9.06
C GLN A 157 17.62 -8.42 9.54
N HIS A 158 18.76 -8.52 10.22
CA HIS A 158 19.48 -7.36 10.72
C HIS A 158 19.79 -6.37 9.58
N GLY A 159 19.51 -5.09 9.80
CA GLY A 159 19.69 -4.03 8.79
C GLY A 159 18.66 -4.03 7.66
N HIS A 160 17.64 -4.90 7.66
CA HIS A 160 16.56 -4.84 6.67
C HIS A 160 15.43 -3.95 7.15
N ALA A 161 15.16 -2.87 6.42
CA ALA A 161 14.11 -1.91 6.74
C ALA A 161 12.69 -2.35 6.32
N ALA A 162 12.56 -3.40 5.51
CA ALA A 162 11.27 -3.93 5.10
C ALA A 162 11.31 -5.43 4.74
N ALA A 163 10.13 -6.05 4.71
CA ALA A 163 9.90 -7.34 4.09
C ALA A 163 8.82 -7.27 3.03
N PHE A 164 9.00 -8.01 1.93
CA PHE A 164 8.06 -8.08 0.82
C PHE A 164 7.81 -9.53 0.40
N SER A 165 6.77 -9.78 -0.38
CA SER A 165 6.60 -11.07 -1.08
C SER A 165 7.20 -10.96 -2.48
N ASP A 166 8.19 -11.82 -2.78
CA ASP A 166 8.82 -11.88 -4.09
C ASP A 166 7.86 -12.40 -5.17
N GLU A 167 8.01 -11.86 -6.38
CA GLU A 167 7.24 -12.24 -7.56
C GLU A 167 7.56 -13.67 -8.00
N CYS A 168 8.84 -14.04 -7.95
CA CYS A 168 9.35 -15.36 -8.35
C CYS A 168 8.92 -16.51 -7.44
N ASP A 169 8.58 -16.23 -6.19
CA ASP A 169 8.17 -17.27 -5.22
C ASP A 169 6.66 -17.50 -5.24
N SER A 170 5.91 -16.61 -5.89
CA SER A 170 4.47 -16.79 -6.02
C SER A 170 4.15 -17.99 -6.91
N THR A 171 3.15 -18.79 -6.51
CA THR A 171 2.57 -19.89 -7.30
C THR A 171 2.03 -19.43 -8.67
N THR A 172 2.06 -18.11 -8.93
CA THR A 172 1.63 -17.44 -10.16
C THR A 172 2.59 -17.62 -11.34
N ASN A 173 3.88 -17.91 -11.15
CA ASN A 173 4.86 -17.92 -12.25
C ASN A 173 4.59 -18.93 -13.37
N LYS A 174 3.59 -19.80 -13.20
CA LYS A 174 3.15 -20.78 -14.19
C LYS A 174 2.34 -20.20 -15.34
N PHE A 175 1.88 -18.94 -15.27
CA PHE A 175 1.04 -18.36 -16.33
C PHE A 175 1.42 -16.91 -16.66
N ALA A 176 1.94 -16.69 -17.88
CA ALA A 176 2.13 -15.35 -18.42
C ALA A 176 0.81 -14.58 -18.41
N VAL A 177 0.77 -13.41 -17.76
CA VAL A 177 -0.38 -12.51 -17.81
C VAL A 177 -0.35 -11.83 -19.18
N ARG A 178 -1.24 -12.25 -20.09
CA ARG A 178 -1.35 -11.62 -21.42
C ARG A 178 -1.70 -10.14 -21.26
N GLY A 179 -0.90 -9.27 -21.88
CA GLY A 179 -1.12 -7.81 -21.86
C GLY A 179 -0.49 -7.06 -20.68
N ALA A 180 0.08 -7.76 -19.69
CA ALA A 180 0.90 -7.13 -18.65
C ALA A 180 2.38 -7.15 -19.08
N GLY A 181 3.11 -6.06 -18.85
CA GLY A 181 4.57 -6.05 -18.98
C GLY A 181 5.21 -7.11 -18.07
N ASN A 182 6.50 -7.39 -18.26
CA ASN A 182 7.22 -8.32 -17.39
C ASN A 182 7.28 -7.78 -15.95
N GLN A 183 6.45 -8.31 -15.04
CA GLN A 183 6.38 -7.89 -13.65
C GLN A 183 7.21 -8.78 -12.72
N TYR A 184 7.91 -9.78 -13.25
CA TYR A 184 8.57 -10.83 -12.47
C TYR A 184 10.00 -10.48 -12.08
N ASN A 185 10.67 -9.66 -12.88
CA ASN A 185 12.05 -9.29 -12.65
C ASN A 185 12.34 -7.85 -13.04
N TYR A 186 13.49 -7.36 -12.59
CA TYR A 186 13.86 -5.95 -12.65
C TYR A 186 13.93 -5.37 -14.06
N ILE A 187 14.13 -6.20 -15.11
CA ILE A 187 14.17 -5.71 -16.50
C ILE A 187 12.86 -5.08 -16.95
N GLY A 188 11.73 -5.45 -16.34
CA GLY A 188 10.45 -4.84 -16.65
C GLY A 188 10.23 -3.48 -16.01
N PHE A 189 11.00 -3.13 -14.98
CA PHE A 189 10.81 -1.91 -14.19
C PHE A 189 11.88 -0.85 -14.44
N LEU A 190 13.09 -1.24 -14.84
CA LEU A 190 14.25 -0.36 -14.97
C LEU A 190 14.78 -0.35 -16.40
N ASP A 191 15.17 0.82 -16.88
CA ASP A 191 15.84 0.95 -18.18
C ASP A 191 17.36 0.72 -18.04
N TYR A 192 17.79 -0.52 -18.30
CA TYR A 192 19.20 -0.92 -18.27
C TYR A 192 20.07 -0.25 -19.35
N LYS A 193 19.49 0.51 -20.29
CA LYS A 193 20.24 1.35 -21.23
C LYS A 193 20.72 2.65 -20.59
N LYS A 194 20.16 3.05 -19.45
CA LYS A 194 20.51 4.28 -18.74
C LYS A 194 21.75 4.05 -17.86
N GLU A 195 22.70 4.99 -17.93
CA GLU A 195 23.97 4.87 -17.20
C GLU A 195 23.77 4.80 -15.69
N ALA A 196 22.84 5.60 -15.15
CA ALA A 196 22.48 5.59 -13.74
C ALA A 196 22.06 4.18 -13.26
N ILE A 197 21.31 3.43 -14.07
CA ILE A 197 20.91 2.05 -13.73
C ILE A 197 22.09 1.08 -13.85
N ARG A 198 22.90 1.18 -14.90
CA ARG A 198 24.08 0.30 -15.08
C ARG A 198 25.08 0.42 -13.93
N LYS A 199 25.30 1.64 -13.41
CA LYS A 199 26.22 1.90 -12.29
C LYS A 199 25.82 1.20 -10.99
N LEU A 200 24.54 0.85 -10.82
CA LEU A 200 24.08 0.10 -9.66
C LEU A 200 24.48 -1.38 -9.69
N ALA A 201 24.93 -1.89 -10.84
CA ALA A 201 25.33 -3.28 -11.04
C ALA A 201 24.27 -4.32 -10.59
N MET A 202 22.98 -3.95 -10.62
CA MET A 202 21.88 -4.85 -10.34
C MET A 202 21.68 -5.83 -11.50
N LYS A 203 21.35 -7.08 -11.21
CA LYS A 203 21.05 -8.05 -12.27
C LYS A 203 19.62 -7.85 -12.79
N ALA A 204 19.46 -7.70 -14.10
CA ALA A 204 18.17 -7.59 -14.79
C ALA A 204 17.22 -8.77 -14.52
N SER A 205 17.78 -9.97 -14.29
CA SER A 205 17.04 -11.18 -13.95
C SER A 205 16.66 -11.30 -12.47
N THR A 206 17.02 -10.33 -11.61
CA THR A 206 16.63 -10.39 -10.19
C THR A 206 15.12 -10.31 -10.07
N CYS A 207 14.55 -11.16 -9.23
CA CYS A 207 13.14 -11.17 -8.89
C CYS A 207 12.71 -9.82 -8.32
N SER A 208 11.59 -9.28 -8.82
CA SER A 208 10.92 -8.14 -8.20
C SER A 208 10.00 -8.59 -7.08
N PHE A 209 9.43 -7.62 -6.38
CA PHE A 209 8.37 -7.82 -5.41
C PHE A 209 7.22 -6.84 -5.67
N ASN A 210 6.03 -7.18 -5.18
CA ASN A 210 4.89 -6.28 -5.20
C ASN A 210 4.87 -5.40 -3.93
N PRO A 211 4.79 -4.06 -4.06
CA PRO A 211 4.83 -3.16 -2.90
C PRO A 211 3.47 -2.83 -2.29
N GLY A 212 2.41 -3.55 -2.66
CA GLY A 212 1.06 -3.33 -2.12
C GLY A 212 0.79 -4.06 -0.80
N VAL A 213 1.69 -4.94 -0.37
CA VAL A 213 1.69 -5.56 0.95
C VAL A 213 3.12 -5.66 1.43
N PHE A 214 3.46 -4.99 2.54
CA PHE A 214 4.78 -5.10 3.15
C PHE A 214 4.79 -4.79 4.64
N VAL A 215 5.83 -5.30 5.31
CA VAL A 215 6.11 -5.02 6.72
C VAL A 215 7.33 -4.10 6.77
N ALA A 216 7.21 -2.94 7.40
CA ALA A 216 8.30 -1.98 7.55
C ALA A 216 8.86 -2.01 8.97
N ASN A 217 10.18 -2.16 9.12
CA ASN A 217 10.88 -1.77 10.35
C ASN A 217 11.21 -0.28 10.24
N LEU A 218 10.42 0.53 10.93
CA LEU A 218 10.49 1.98 10.87
C LEU A 218 11.71 2.53 11.60
N THR A 219 12.26 1.79 12.57
CA THR A 219 13.54 2.14 13.20
C THR A 219 14.67 2.07 12.17
N GLU A 220 14.79 0.95 11.46
CA GLU A 220 15.77 0.78 10.38
C GLU A 220 15.50 1.73 9.20
N TRP A 221 14.22 1.92 8.85
CA TRP A 221 13.81 2.83 7.77
C TRP A 221 14.26 4.27 8.03
N LYS A 222 14.10 4.74 9.28
CA LYS A 222 14.57 6.06 9.74
C LYS A 222 16.10 6.11 9.79
N LEU A 223 16.74 5.12 10.41
CA LEU A 223 18.21 5.05 10.54
C LEU A 223 18.92 5.11 9.19
N GLN A 224 18.38 4.43 8.18
CA GLN A 224 18.97 4.36 6.84
C GLN A 224 18.47 5.48 5.90
N ASN A 225 17.64 6.40 6.38
CA ASN A 225 17.04 7.47 5.58
C ASN A 225 16.35 6.94 4.30
N VAL A 226 15.63 5.82 4.39
CA VAL A 226 15.03 5.13 3.23
C VAL A 226 14.11 6.06 2.43
N THR A 227 13.27 6.86 3.09
CA THR A 227 12.39 7.84 2.43
C THR A 227 13.19 8.81 1.55
N LYS A 228 14.32 9.34 2.02
CA LYS A 228 15.18 10.25 1.24
C LYS A 228 15.83 9.55 0.04
N GLN A 229 16.18 8.28 0.19
CA GLN A 229 16.69 7.49 -0.93
C GLN A 229 15.60 7.27 -2.00
N LEU A 230 14.36 6.98 -1.60
CA LEU A 230 13.23 6.83 -2.52
C LEU A 230 12.96 8.15 -3.27
N GLU A 231 12.90 9.27 -2.56
CA GLU A 231 12.75 10.61 -3.16
C GLU A 231 13.85 10.92 -4.18
N LYS A 232 15.10 10.56 -3.87
CA LYS A 232 16.23 10.73 -4.80
C LYS A 232 16.01 9.98 -6.11
N TRP A 233 15.56 8.72 -6.05
CA TRP A 233 15.29 7.92 -7.25
C TRP A 233 14.11 8.44 -8.06
N MET A 234 13.08 8.96 -7.37
CA MET A 234 11.95 9.63 -8.02
C MET A 234 12.42 10.86 -8.81
N ALA A 235 13.16 11.77 -8.17
CA ALA A 235 13.69 12.98 -8.82
C ALA A 235 14.65 12.63 -9.98
N LEU A 236 15.49 11.61 -9.81
CA LEU A 236 16.38 11.17 -10.88
C LEU A 236 15.60 10.63 -12.09
N ASN A 237 14.46 9.96 -11.87
CA ASN A 237 13.61 9.53 -12.96
C ASN A 237 12.92 10.70 -13.70
N VAL A 238 12.60 11.80 -13.00
CA VAL A 238 12.13 13.03 -13.65
C VAL A 238 13.19 13.57 -14.61
N ALA A 239 14.47 13.57 -14.18
CA ALA A 239 15.57 14.12 -14.96
C ALA A 239 16.06 13.21 -16.10
N GLU A 240 16.13 11.91 -15.87
CA GLU A 240 16.84 10.97 -16.75
C GLU A 240 15.96 9.88 -17.37
N GLU A 241 14.69 9.73 -16.96
CA GLU A 241 13.77 8.68 -17.41
C GLU A 241 14.36 7.28 -17.24
N ILE A 242 14.75 6.92 -16.01
CA ILE A 242 15.46 5.68 -15.70
C ILE A 242 14.55 4.46 -15.53
N TYR A 243 13.23 4.66 -15.48
CA TYR A 243 12.27 3.56 -15.42
C TYR A 243 12.00 2.99 -16.81
N SER A 244 11.67 1.71 -16.86
CA SER A 244 11.25 1.07 -18.09
C SER A 244 9.96 1.71 -18.61
N ARG A 245 9.85 1.82 -19.94
CA ARG A 245 8.62 2.24 -20.63
C ARG A 245 7.61 1.10 -20.82
N THR A 246 7.95 -0.12 -20.40
CA THR A 246 6.99 -1.22 -20.43
C THR A 246 5.91 -1.03 -19.36
N PRO A 247 4.66 -1.44 -19.60
CA PRO A 247 3.55 -1.32 -18.66
C PRO A 247 3.65 -2.33 -17.49
N ALA A 248 4.82 -2.42 -16.85
CA ALA A 248 5.06 -3.29 -15.71
C ALA A 248 4.77 -2.53 -14.41
N GLY A 249 3.64 -2.84 -13.79
CA GLY A 249 3.31 -2.40 -12.44
C GLY A 249 3.15 -0.88 -12.28
N SER A 250 3.45 -0.38 -11.08
CA SER A 250 3.25 1.02 -10.67
C SER A 250 4.54 1.82 -10.82
N ILE A 251 4.43 3.13 -11.11
CA ILE A 251 5.54 4.10 -11.10
C ILE A 251 6.28 4.16 -9.73
N THR A 252 5.64 3.65 -8.67
CA THR A 252 6.22 3.56 -7.32
C THR A 252 7.09 2.31 -7.12
N THR A 253 6.96 1.29 -7.96
CA THR A 253 7.71 0.04 -7.82
C THR A 253 9.21 0.23 -8.06
N PRO A 254 9.68 0.93 -9.13
CA PRO A 254 11.10 1.04 -9.41
C PRO A 254 11.96 1.65 -8.28
N PRO A 255 11.61 2.77 -7.61
CA PRO A 255 12.34 3.26 -6.43
C PRO A 255 12.52 2.21 -5.34
N LEU A 256 11.45 1.48 -5.03
CA LEU A 256 11.47 0.45 -3.99
C LEU A 256 12.39 -0.69 -4.39
N LEU A 257 12.30 -1.17 -5.63
CA LEU A 257 13.20 -2.21 -6.14
C LEU A 257 14.68 -1.79 -6.05
N ILE A 258 14.99 -0.52 -6.34
CA ILE A 258 16.37 -0.02 -6.25
C ILE A 258 16.84 0.05 -4.79
N VAL A 259 16.06 0.69 -3.92
CA VAL A 259 16.45 0.92 -2.51
C VAL A 259 16.54 -0.39 -1.72
N PHE A 260 15.64 -1.33 -1.99
CA PHE A 260 15.57 -2.61 -1.30
C PHE A 260 16.28 -3.76 -2.04
N TYR A 261 17.08 -3.47 -3.07
CA TYR A 261 17.81 -4.49 -3.81
C TYR A 261 18.69 -5.33 -2.88
N LYS A 262 18.31 -6.60 -2.66
CA LYS A 262 18.95 -7.53 -1.70
C LYS A 262 19.07 -6.98 -0.27
N ARG A 263 18.18 -6.06 0.11
CA ARG A 263 18.16 -5.40 1.43
C ARG A 263 16.76 -5.44 2.07
N HIS A 264 16.02 -6.49 1.76
CA HIS A 264 14.71 -6.77 2.33
C HIS A 264 14.63 -8.23 2.76
N SER A 265 13.72 -8.50 3.69
CA SER A 265 13.38 -9.88 4.08
C SER A 265 12.14 -10.36 3.34
N ASN A 266 11.80 -11.64 3.47
CA ASN A 266 10.67 -12.21 2.74
C ASN A 266 9.45 -12.36 3.66
N ILE A 267 8.29 -12.02 3.11
CA ILE A 267 6.98 -12.39 3.65
C ILE A 267 6.58 -13.72 2.99
N ASP A 268 5.89 -14.61 3.73
CA ASP A 268 5.30 -15.82 3.17
C ASP A 268 4.35 -15.46 2.00
N PRO A 269 4.50 -16.06 0.80
CA PRO A 269 3.65 -15.79 -0.36
C PRO A 269 2.14 -15.95 -0.11
N MET A 270 1.71 -16.70 0.91
CA MET A 270 0.31 -16.83 1.31
C MET A 270 -0.29 -15.52 1.85
N TRP A 271 0.56 -14.60 2.32
CA TRP A 271 0.20 -13.23 2.71
C TRP A 271 0.19 -12.24 1.53
N ASN A 272 0.37 -12.71 0.29
CA ASN A 272 0.20 -11.87 -0.89
C ASN A 272 -0.20 -12.72 -2.11
N VAL A 273 -1.39 -13.34 -2.07
CA VAL A 273 -1.95 -14.09 -3.20
C VAL A 273 -2.51 -13.10 -4.23
N ARG A 274 -1.67 -12.80 -5.22
CA ARG A 274 -1.84 -11.71 -6.18
C ARG A 274 -2.51 -12.10 -7.49
N HIS A 275 -2.69 -11.08 -8.32
CA HIS A 275 -3.20 -11.08 -9.69
C HIS A 275 -4.68 -11.42 -9.82
N LEU A 276 -5.45 -11.33 -8.73
CA LEU A 276 -6.90 -11.49 -8.78
C LEU A 276 -7.57 -10.35 -9.57
N GLY A 277 -6.92 -9.19 -9.64
CA GLY A 277 -7.35 -8.05 -10.45
C GLY A 277 -6.71 -7.98 -11.85
N SER A 278 -5.92 -8.98 -12.25
CA SER A 278 -5.24 -8.97 -13.56
C SER A 278 -6.17 -9.33 -14.72
N SER A 279 -7.20 -10.13 -14.45
CA SER A 279 -8.23 -10.53 -15.41
C SER A 279 -9.53 -10.89 -14.68
N ALA A 280 -10.62 -11.00 -15.44
CA ALA A 280 -11.89 -11.54 -14.93
C ALA A 280 -11.85 -13.07 -14.64
N GLY A 281 -10.84 -13.79 -15.16
CA GLY A 281 -10.75 -15.24 -15.02
C GLY A 281 -10.31 -15.68 -13.62
N LYS A 282 -10.81 -16.84 -13.18
CA LYS A 282 -10.39 -17.48 -11.93
C LYS A 282 -9.04 -18.17 -12.13
N ARG A 283 -7.96 -17.54 -11.67
CA ARG A 283 -6.56 -18.04 -11.80
C ARG A 283 -6.24 -19.21 -10.87
N TYR A 284 -6.85 -19.25 -9.70
CA TYR A 284 -6.58 -20.23 -8.64
C TYR A 284 -7.77 -21.17 -8.42
N SER A 285 -7.54 -22.32 -7.80
CA SER A 285 -8.68 -23.14 -7.35
C SER A 285 -9.41 -22.44 -6.19
N PRO A 286 -10.73 -22.64 -6.03
CA PRO A 286 -11.45 -22.13 -4.86
C PRO A 286 -10.85 -22.59 -3.53
N GLN A 287 -10.30 -23.81 -3.47
CA GLN A 287 -9.64 -24.35 -2.28
C GLN A 287 -8.37 -23.57 -1.95
N PHE A 288 -7.58 -23.19 -2.96
CA PHE A 288 -6.38 -22.38 -2.76
C PHE A 288 -6.74 -20.97 -2.30
N VAL A 289 -7.76 -20.34 -2.90
CA VAL A 289 -8.27 -19.02 -2.47
C VAL A 289 -8.73 -19.06 -1.02
N LYS A 290 -9.43 -20.13 -0.61
CA LYS A 290 -9.86 -20.32 0.78
C LYS A 290 -8.68 -20.51 1.75
N ALA A 291 -7.59 -21.11 1.31
CA ALA A 291 -6.40 -21.35 2.14
C ALA A 291 -5.44 -20.15 2.21
N ALA A 292 -5.55 -19.18 1.29
CA ALA A 292 -4.74 -17.97 1.28
C ALA A 292 -4.94 -17.14 2.56
N LYS A 293 -3.89 -16.49 3.06
CA LYS A 293 -3.98 -15.60 4.23
C LYS A 293 -4.36 -14.19 3.82
N LEU A 294 -3.93 -13.75 2.65
CA LEU A 294 -4.31 -12.47 2.06
C LEU A 294 -4.49 -12.61 0.56
N LEU A 295 -5.63 -12.13 0.07
CA LEU A 295 -6.01 -12.06 -1.34
C LEU A 295 -5.84 -10.64 -1.86
N HIS A 296 -5.23 -10.46 -3.03
CA HIS A 296 -4.89 -9.15 -3.56
C HIS A 296 -5.36 -8.99 -5.01
N TRP A 297 -6.28 -8.04 -5.22
CA TRP A 297 -6.82 -7.66 -6.54
C TRP A 297 -5.98 -6.59 -7.25
N ASN A 298 -4.65 -6.75 -7.21
CA ASN A 298 -3.74 -5.89 -7.98
C ASN A 298 -3.99 -6.04 -9.48
N GLY A 299 -4.18 -4.91 -10.16
CA GLY A 299 -4.54 -4.84 -11.58
C GLY A 299 -5.79 -3.99 -11.81
N HIS A 300 -6.37 -4.08 -13.01
CA HIS A 300 -7.49 -3.24 -13.45
C HIS A 300 -8.86 -3.75 -13.01
N PHE A 301 -9.03 -5.05 -12.80
CA PHE A 301 -10.32 -5.68 -12.52
C PHE A 301 -10.63 -5.68 -11.02
N LYS A 302 -11.12 -4.55 -10.52
CA LYS A 302 -11.43 -4.37 -9.09
C LYS A 302 -12.66 -5.17 -8.64
N PRO A 303 -12.67 -5.68 -7.39
CA PRO A 303 -13.76 -6.51 -6.91
C PRO A 303 -15.08 -5.74 -6.76
N TRP A 304 -15.04 -4.42 -6.59
CA TRP A 304 -16.22 -3.54 -6.62
C TRP A 304 -16.67 -3.11 -8.03
N GLY A 305 -15.91 -3.49 -9.07
CA GLY A 305 -16.22 -3.21 -10.47
C GLY A 305 -17.11 -4.26 -11.14
N ARG A 306 -17.40 -4.05 -12.44
CA ARG A 306 -18.37 -4.84 -13.22
C ARG A 306 -18.02 -6.31 -13.41
N THR A 307 -16.73 -6.63 -13.55
CA THR A 307 -16.27 -8.00 -13.84
C THR A 307 -14.94 -8.19 -13.16
N THR A 308 -14.83 -9.24 -12.35
CA THR A 308 -13.65 -9.50 -11.52
C THR A 308 -13.64 -10.95 -11.08
N SER A 309 -12.45 -11.47 -10.78
CA SER A 309 -12.33 -12.83 -10.25
C SER A 309 -12.72 -12.84 -8.77
N TYR A 310 -13.42 -13.91 -8.34
CA TYR A 310 -13.81 -14.13 -6.94
C TYR A 310 -14.51 -12.95 -6.25
N ALA A 311 -15.38 -12.22 -6.97
CA ALA A 311 -16.17 -11.11 -6.41
C ALA A 311 -16.92 -11.54 -5.14
N GLU A 312 -17.45 -12.76 -5.16
CA GLU A 312 -18.20 -13.39 -4.07
C GLU A 312 -17.38 -13.59 -2.78
N VAL A 313 -16.04 -13.63 -2.89
CA VAL A 313 -15.15 -13.74 -1.73
C VAL A 313 -14.93 -12.37 -1.11
N TRP A 314 -14.74 -11.33 -1.94
CA TRP A 314 -14.56 -9.96 -1.49
C TRP A 314 -15.85 -9.38 -0.91
N GLU A 315 -17.01 -9.64 -1.52
CA GLU A 315 -18.32 -9.10 -1.11
C GLU A 315 -18.73 -9.46 0.32
N LYS A 316 -18.21 -10.56 0.87
CA LYS A 316 -18.44 -10.93 2.28
C LYS A 316 -17.97 -9.88 3.27
N TRP A 317 -17.00 -9.07 2.85
CA TRP A 317 -16.37 -8.04 3.67
C TRP A 317 -16.89 -6.64 3.35
N TYR A 318 -17.67 -6.50 2.29
CA TYR A 318 -18.25 -5.21 1.91
C TYR A 318 -19.32 -4.76 2.90
N ILE A 319 -19.23 -3.50 3.30
CA ILE A 319 -20.24 -2.83 4.12
C ILE A 319 -20.82 -1.71 3.25
N PRO A 320 -22.15 -1.64 3.06
CA PRO A 320 -22.77 -0.59 2.25
C PRO A 320 -22.40 0.82 2.69
N ASP A 321 -22.23 1.72 1.71
CA ASP A 321 -21.97 3.13 1.95
C ASP A 321 -23.21 3.83 2.53
N PRO A 322 -23.14 4.41 3.75
CA PRO A 322 -24.28 5.12 4.34
C PRO A 322 -24.67 6.40 3.58
N THR A 323 -23.80 6.95 2.72
CA THR A 323 -24.10 8.09 1.85
C THR A 323 -24.64 7.70 0.48
N ASN A 324 -24.55 6.41 0.13
CA ASN A 324 -24.92 5.88 -1.18
C ASN A 324 -24.13 6.51 -2.37
N LYS A 325 -22.96 7.10 -2.12
CA LYS A 325 -22.06 7.64 -3.16
C LYS A 325 -21.25 6.53 -3.82
N PHE A 326 -20.84 5.53 -3.06
CA PHE A 326 -20.16 4.34 -3.54
C PHE A 326 -21.14 3.16 -3.64
N ASN A 327 -21.18 2.52 -4.80
CA ASN A 327 -22.02 1.36 -5.05
C ASN A 327 -21.26 0.29 -5.82
N LEU A 328 -21.54 -0.98 -5.50
CA LEU A 328 -21.01 -2.11 -6.25
C LEU A 328 -21.59 -2.10 -7.66
N ILE A 329 -20.73 -2.19 -8.66
CA ILE A 329 -21.18 -2.34 -10.05
C ILE A 329 -21.32 -3.84 -10.32
N ARG A 330 -22.55 -4.33 -10.39
CA ARG A 330 -22.85 -5.74 -10.74
C ARG A 330 -23.67 -5.78 -12.01
N ARG A 331 -23.55 -6.88 -12.78
CA ARG A 331 -24.59 -7.19 -13.75
C ARG A 331 -25.81 -7.62 -12.96
N HIS A 332 -26.99 -7.07 -13.28
CA HIS A 332 -28.23 -7.78 -12.99
C HIS A 332 -28.11 -9.15 -13.66
N THR A 333 -27.96 -10.20 -12.87
CA THR A 333 -28.40 -11.52 -13.29
C THR A 333 -29.91 -11.47 -13.22
N ASP A 334 -30.55 -10.96 -14.27
CA ASP A 334 -31.97 -11.16 -14.47
C ASP A 334 -32.18 -12.68 -14.59
N ILE A 335 -32.82 -13.23 -13.55
CA ILE A 335 -33.86 -14.24 -13.59
C ILE A 335 -33.71 -15.28 -14.73
N TYR A 336 -33.06 -16.40 -14.40
CA TYR A 336 -33.49 -17.70 -14.93
C TYR A 336 -34.13 -18.52 -13.80
N GLU A 337 -35.10 -17.92 -13.13
CA GLU A 337 -36.17 -18.67 -12.45
C GLU A 337 -37.49 -18.27 -13.10
N THR A 338 -37.94 -19.11 -14.05
CA THR A 338 -39.32 -19.41 -14.49
C THR A 338 -39.43 -19.63 -16.00
N LYS A 339 -39.21 -20.87 -16.45
CA LYS A 339 -40.28 -21.74 -16.97
C LYS A 339 -39.77 -23.15 -17.23
#